data_AF-A0A962YA34-F1
#
_entry.id   AF-A0A962YA34-F1
#
_cell.length_a   1.000
_cell.length_b   1.000
_cell.length_c   1.000
_cell.angle_alpha   90.00
_cell.angle_beta   90.00
_cell.angle_gamma   90.00
#
_symmetry.space_group_name_H-M   'P 1'
#
loop_
_entity.id
_entity.type
_entity.pdbx_description
1 polymer ?
#
loop_
_entity_poly.entity_id
_entity_poly.type
_entity_poly.pdbx_seq_one_letter_code
_entity_poly.pdbx_strand_id
1 'polypeptide(L)' 'PVGMWRSSAAQHSQSLEAWYTHIPGLVVVAPATPADNYGLLKAAIRCDDPV' A
#
# COMPACT_ATOMS: atom_id res chain seq x y z
N PRO A 1 -0.73 10.37 -4.16
CA PRO A 1 -1.96 10.46 -3.35
C PRO A 1 -2.87 9.28 -3.66
N VAL A 2 -3.11 8.38 -2.70
CA VAL A 2 -4.05 7.26 -2.85
C VAL A 2 -5.45 7.74 -2.46
N GLY A 3 -6.47 7.31 -3.20
CA GLY A 3 -7.87 7.64 -2.90
C GLY A 3 -8.26 9.10 -3.13
N MET A 4 -7.45 9.88 -3.86
CA MET A 4 -7.72 11.29 -4.10
C MET A 4 -8.89 11.47 -5.08
N TRP A 5 -9.97 12.06 -4.57
CA TRP A 5 -11.13 12.51 -5.34
C TRP A 5 -11.43 13.97 -5.01
N ARG A 6 -12.38 14.59 -5.73
CA ARG A 6 -12.78 15.97 -5.41
C ARG A 6 -13.32 16.04 -3.99
N SER A 7 -12.84 17.03 -3.22
CA SER A 7 -13.30 17.33 -1.86
C SER A 7 -12.99 16.29 -0.77
N SER A 8 -12.00 15.40 -0.97
CA SER A 8 -11.60 14.37 0.01
C SER A 8 -10.85 14.92 1.25
N ALA A 9 -10.47 16.20 1.27
CA ALA A 9 -9.68 16.84 2.34
C ALA A 9 -8.34 16.14 2.64
N ALA A 10 -7.58 16.70 3.58
CA ALA A 10 -6.20 16.30 3.86
C ALA A 10 -6.04 14.90 4.49
N GLN A 11 -7.09 14.36 5.14
CA GLN A 11 -7.02 13.07 5.84
C GLN A 11 -7.52 11.89 5.00
N HIS A 12 -8.12 12.11 3.82
CA HIS A 12 -8.60 11.03 2.93
C HIS A 12 -7.88 11.02 1.56
N SER A 13 -6.69 11.61 1.47
CA SER A 13 -5.93 11.70 0.21
C SER A 13 -4.42 11.44 0.38
N GLN A 14 -4.02 10.87 1.51
CA GLN A 14 -2.61 10.71 1.84
C GLN A 14 -1.96 9.59 1.02
N SER A 15 -0.66 9.71 0.85
CA SER A 15 0.23 8.67 0.34
C SER A 15 1.38 8.56 1.33
N LEU A 16 1.33 7.55 2.19
CA LEU A 16 2.28 7.35 3.29
C LEU A 16 3.30 6.25 3.00
N GLU A 17 3.30 5.70 1.78
CA GLU A 17 4.17 4.61 1.35
C GLU A 17 5.64 4.96 1.57
N ALA A 18 6.03 6.21 1.29
CA ALA A 18 7.37 6.71 1.55
C ALA A 18 7.76 6.62 3.03
N TRP A 19 6.85 6.92 3.96
CA TRP A 19 7.13 6.77 5.39
C TRP A 19 7.33 5.30 5.76
N TYR A 20 6.48 4.42 5.27
CA TYR A 20 6.58 2.98 5.52
C TYR A 20 7.87 2.38 4.95
N THR A 21 8.32 2.80 3.77
CA THR A 21 9.58 2.31 3.18
C THR A 21 10.84 2.71 3.95
N HIS A 22 10.76 3.73 4.81
CA HIS A 22 11.87 4.11 5.69
C HIS A 22 11.90 3.30 6.99
N ILE A 23 10.91 2.44 7.24
CA ILE A 23 10.90 1.53 8.39
C ILE A 23 11.64 0.24 7.98
N PRO A 24 12.78 -0.09 8.61
CA PRO A 24 13.53 -1.29 8.26
C PRO A 24 12.74 -2.55 8.63
N GLY A 25 12.79 -3.56 7.75
CA GLY A 25 12.14 -4.85 7.95
C GLY A 25 10.67 -4.90 7.53
N LEU A 26 10.12 -3.84 6.93
CA LEU A 26 8.78 -3.82 6.35
C LEU A 26 8.84 -3.92 4.83
N VAL A 27 8.10 -4.87 4.25
CA VAL A 27 7.86 -4.93 2.81
C VAL A 27 6.68 -4.01 2.48
N VAL A 28 6.83 -3.12 1.51
CA VAL A 28 5.78 -2.15 1.14
C VAL A 28 5.37 -2.34 -0.32
N VAL A 29 4.07 -2.54 -0.56
CA VAL A 29 3.50 -2.71 -1.91
C VAL A 29 2.31 -1.77 -2.14
N ALA A 30 2.14 -1.30 -3.37
CA ALA A 30 1.02 -0.45 -3.80
C ALA A 30 0.39 -1.00 -5.08
N PRO A 31 -0.63 -1.88 -5.00
CA PRO A 31 -1.27 -2.51 -6.16
C PRO A 31 -2.09 -1.50 -6.97
N ALA A 32 -2.13 -1.67 -8.30
CA ALA A 32 -2.83 -0.76 -9.21
C ALA A 32 -3.98 -1.41 -9.99
N THR A 33 -3.99 -2.75 -10.11
CA THR A 33 -5.06 -3.49 -10.80
C THR A 33 -5.71 -4.55 -9.90
N PRO A 34 -6.92 -5.03 -10.22
CA PRO A 34 -7.53 -6.15 -9.49
C PRO A 34 -6.68 -7.42 -9.53
N ALA A 35 -5.98 -7.67 -10.64
CA ALA A 35 -5.08 -8.80 -10.78
C ALA A 35 -3.87 -8.68 -9.83
N ASP A 36 -3.25 -7.49 -9.75
CA ASP A 36 -2.16 -7.22 -8.81
C ASP A 36 -2.63 -7.41 -7.38
N ASN A 37 -3.79 -6.86 -7.03
CA ASN A 37 -4.34 -6.95 -5.68
C ASN A 37 -4.53 -8.41 -5.24
N TYR A 38 -5.09 -9.24 -6.13
CA TYR A 38 -5.29 -10.66 -5.86
C TYR A 38 -3.97 -11.42 -5.71
N GLY A 39 -3.01 -11.16 -6.59
CA GLY A 39 -1.71 -11.83 -6.56
C GLY A 39 -0.87 -11.42 -5.35
N LEU A 40 -0.75 -10.11 -5.12
CA LEU A 40 0.09 -9.54 -4.07
C LEU A 40 -0.47 -9.82 -2.68
N LEU A 41 -1.79 -9.79 -2.47
CA LEU A 41 -2.37 -10.15 -1.17
C LEU A 41 -2.09 -11.61 -0.81
N LYS A 42 -2.18 -12.53 -1.78
CA LYS A 42 -1.84 -13.94 -1.53
C LYS A 42 -0.34 -14.14 -1.28
N ALA A 43 0.51 -13.39 -1.98
CA ALA A 43 1.94 -13.42 -1.77
C ALA A 43 2.29 -12.88 -0.36
N ALA A 44 1.69 -11.76 0.05
CA ALA A 44 1.85 -11.16 1.36
C ALA A 44 1.48 -12.12 2.51
N ILE A 45 0.33 -12.80 2.41
CA ILE A 45 -0.10 -13.80 3.42
C ILE A 45 0.88 -14.97 3.55
N ARG A 46 1.62 -15.31 2.49
CA ARG A 46 2.59 -16.41 2.45
C ARG A 46 4.02 -15.96 2.73
N CYS A 47 4.25 -14.66 2.89
CA CYS A 47 5.55 -14.10 3.18
C CYS A 47 5.81 -14.22 4.68
N ASP A 48 7.04 -14.58 5.05
CA ASP A 48 7.45 -14.62 6.45
C ASP A 48 7.75 -13.21 7.00
N ASP A 49 8.03 -12.25 6.12
CA ASP A 49 8.27 -10.85 6.45
C ASP A 49 6.94 -10.07 6.58
N PRO A 50 6.86 -9.03 7.42
CA PRO A 50 5.68 -8.19 7.49
C PRO A 50 5.51 -7.37 6.19
N VAL A 51 4.30 -7.43 5.63
CA VAL A 51 3.89 -6.79 4.37
C VAL A 51 2.66 -5.91 4.58
#